data_AF-A0A2L0CFY5-F1
#
_entry.id   AF-A0A2L0CFY5-F1
#
_cell.length_a   1.000
_cell.length_b   1.000
_cell.length_c   1.000
_cell.angle_alpha   90.00
_cell.angle_beta   90.00
_cell.angle_gamma   90.00
#
_symmetry.space_group_name_H-M   'P 1'
#
loop_
_entity.id
_entity.type
_entity.pdbx_description
1 polymer ?
#
loop_
_entity_poly.entity_id
_entity_poly.type
_entity_poly.pdbx_seq_one_letter_code
_entity_poly.pdbx_strand_id
1 'polypeptide(L)'
;RVLKLSNAPSPGYNIEQLAKRGTKYVPLPYCVKGMDVSFSGILTFMEERVEKLLGEGYTPEDLCYSLQETVFAMLVETTERALAHCGSSEVLIVGGVGCNLRLQNMMEQMCEERGAKLF
;
A
#
# COMPACT_ATOMS: atom_id res chain seq x y z
N ARG A 1 -13.95 0.38 -4.23
CA ARG A 1 -15.27 1.04 -4.14
C ARG A 1 -15.35 2.25 -5.07
N VAL A 2 -14.48 3.24 -4.91
CA VAL A 2 -14.43 4.47 -5.73
C VAL A 2 -14.36 4.17 -7.23
N LEU A 3 -13.45 3.28 -7.63
CA LEU A 3 -13.28 2.86 -9.03
C LEU A 3 -14.24 1.74 -9.48
N LYS A 4 -15.25 1.38 -8.68
CA LYS A 4 -16.22 0.30 -8.96
C LYS A 4 -15.62 -1.05 -9.39
N LEU A 5 -14.39 -1.34 -8.92
CA LEU A 5 -13.70 -2.60 -9.19
C LEU A 5 -14.41 -3.79 -8.52
N SER A 6 -14.42 -4.92 -9.20
CA SER A 6 -14.93 -6.18 -8.66
C SER A 6 -14.10 -6.65 -7.46
N ASN A 7 -14.75 -7.28 -6.48
CA ASN A 7 -14.08 -7.92 -5.34
C ASN A 7 -13.83 -9.43 -5.58
N ALA A 8 -14.20 -9.97 -6.74
CA ALA A 8 -13.89 -11.36 -7.09
C ALA A 8 -12.50 -11.46 -7.76
N PRO A 9 -11.69 -12.51 -7.49
CA PRO A 9 -11.95 -13.65 -6.60
C PRO A 9 -11.71 -13.33 -5.11
N SER A 10 -10.97 -12.26 -4.78
CA SER A 10 -10.77 -11.78 -3.41
C SER A 10 -10.68 -10.25 -3.36
N PRO A 11 -11.04 -9.63 -2.21
CA PRO A 11 -10.91 -8.19 -2.03
C PRO A 11 -9.46 -7.75 -2.21
N GLY A 12 -9.25 -6.70 -3.02
CA GLY A 12 -7.91 -6.16 -3.27
C GLY A 12 -7.12 -6.83 -4.41
N TYR A 13 -7.48 -8.04 -4.85
CA TYR A 13 -6.79 -8.73 -5.95
C TYR A 13 -6.78 -7.90 -7.24
N ASN A 14 -7.93 -7.37 -7.64
CA ASN A 14 -8.03 -6.57 -8.86
C ASN A 14 -7.29 -5.22 -8.75
N ILE A 15 -7.16 -4.68 -7.53
CA ILE A 15 -6.34 -3.48 -7.30
C ILE A 15 -4.88 -3.79 -7.64
N GLU A 16 -4.38 -4.95 -7.20
CA GLU A 16 -3.02 -5.39 -7.54
C GLU A 16 -2.82 -5.61 -9.04
N GLN A 17 -3.77 -6.26 -9.73
CA GLN A 17 -3.65 -6.48 -11.18
C GLN A 17 -3.69 -5.18 -11.98
N LEU A 18 -4.42 -4.17 -11.50
CA LEU A 18 -4.43 -2.83 -12.10
C LEU A 18 -3.14 -2.07 -11.78
N ALA A 19 -2.67 -2.12 -10.52
CA ALA A 19 -1.46 -1.44 -10.07
C ALA A 19 -0.22 -1.86 -10.89
N LYS A 20 -0.11 -3.13 -11.29
CA LYS A 20 0.96 -3.64 -12.16
C LYS A 20 1.07 -2.94 -13.52
N ARG A 21 0.00 -2.30 -13.98
CA ARG A 21 -0.08 -1.58 -15.25
C ARG A 21 0.01 -0.07 -15.09
N GLY A 22 0.02 0.42 -13.85
CA GLY A 22 0.19 1.84 -13.57
C GLY A 22 1.61 2.30 -13.89
N THR A 23 1.74 3.52 -14.40
CA THR A 23 3.02 4.11 -14.82
C THR A 23 3.26 5.47 -14.18
N LYS A 24 2.20 6.16 -13.77
CA LYS A 24 2.26 7.48 -13.14
C LYS A 24 1.93 7.38 -11.66
N TYR A 25 2.74 8.05 -10.84
CA TYR A 25 2.48 8.19 -9.42
C TYR A 25 1.69 9.48 -9.12
N VAL A 26 0.61 9.36 -8.36
CA VAL A 26 -0.16 10.46 -7.79
C VAL A 26 0.19 10.56 -6.31
N PRO A 27 0.68 11.72 -5.82
CA PRO A 27 0.90 11.93 -4.40
C PRO A 27 -0.41 11.81 -3.61
N LEU A 28 -0.43 10.88 -2.67
CA LEU A 28 -1.54 10.66 -1.75
C LEU A 28 -1.16 11.12 -0.33
N PRO A 29 -2.14 11.44 0.53
CA PRO A 29 -1.86 11.78 1.93
C PRO A 29 -1.11 10.64 2.63
N TYR A 30 0.07 10.95 3.17
CA TYR A 30 0.90 9.99 3.90
C TYR A 30 0.72 10.19 5.41
N CYS A 31 -0.14 9.38 6.03
CA CYS A 31 -0.64 9.62 7.38
C CYS A 31 -0.10 8.60 8.40
N VAL A 32 1.17 8.77 8.79
CA VAL A 32 1.81 7.98 9.85
C VAL A 32 2.03 8.84 11.09
N LYS A 33 1.65 8.33 12.26
CA LYS A 33 1.84 8.99 13.56
C LYS A 33 2.55 8.03 14.51
N GLY A 34 3.86 8.14 14.62
CA GLY A 34 4.66 7.19 15.39
C GLY A 34 4.64 5.81 14.74
N MET A 35 3.97 4.84 15.38
CA MET A 35 3.77 3.48 14.84
C MET A 35 2.34 3.25 14.34
N ASP A 36 1.47 4.26 14.41
CA ASP A 36 0.08 4.17 13.97
C ASP A 36 -0.08 4.71 12.54
N VAL A 37 -0.98 4.07 11.78
CA VAL A 37 -1.36 4.46 10.41
C VAL A 37 -2.82 4.90 10.36
N SER A 38 -3.14 5.88 9.51
CA SER A 38 -4.52 6.31 9.27
C SER A 38 -4.87 6.28 7.78
N PHE A 39 -5.85 5.44 7.41
CA PHE A 39 -6.28 5.27 6.02
C PHE A 39 -7.51 6.12 5.64
N SER A 40 -8.23 6.69 6.62
CA SER A 40 -9.46 7.45 6.35
C SER A 40 -9.18 8.68 5.49
N GLY A 41 -8.10 9.41 5.77
CA GLY A 41 -7.71 10.58 4.97
C GLY A 41 -7.40 10.24 3.51
N ILE A 42 -6.81 9.06 3.26
CA ILE A 42 -6.56 8.58 1.90
C ILE A 42 -7.88 8.27 1.18
N LEU A 43 -8.80 7.57 1.85
CA LEU A 43 -10.10 7.25 1.27
C LEU A 43 -10.87 8.51 0.89
N THR A 44 -10.97 9.48 1.80
CA THR A 44 -11.66 10.75 1.53
C THR A 44 -11.01 11.51 0.38
N PHE A 45 -9.67 11.61 0.36
CA PHE A 45 -8.95 12.24 -0.75
C PHE A 45 -9.27 11.58 -2.09
N MET A 46 -9.28 10.24 -2.13
CA MET A 46 -9.60 9.50 -3.34
C MET A 46 -11.06 9.72 -3.76
N GLU A 47 -12.02 9.68 -2.84
CA GLU A 47 -13.43 9.93 -3.14
C GLU A 47 -13.66 11.33 -3.73
N GLU A 48 -12.96 12.35 -3.22
CA GLU A 48 -13.10 13.74 -3.70
C GLU A 48 -12.36 14.02 -5.01
N ARG A 49 -11.21 13.37 -5.25
CA ARG A 49 -10.29 13.76 -6.34
C ARG A 49 -10.25 12.80 -7.51
N VAL A 50 -10.84 11.60 -7.41
CA VAL A 50 -10.74 10.60 -8.48
C VAL A 50 -11.19 11.14 -9.84
N GLU A 51 -12.34 11.84 -9.90
CA GLU A 51 -12.90 12.32 -11.17
C GLU A 51 -12.00 13.39 -11.79
N LYS A 52 -11.43 14.25 -10.96
CA LYS A 52 -10.48 15.27 -11.38
C LYS A 52 -9.19 14.64 -11.91
N LEU A 53 -8.62 13.68 -11.18
CA LEU A 53 -7.39 12.99 -11.58
C LEU A 53 -7.58 12.22 -12.90
N LEU A 54 -8.74 11.58 -13.09
CA LEU A 54 -9.07 10.95 -14.36
C LEU A 54 -9.16 11.99 -15.49
N GLY A 55 -9.72 13.17 -15.23
CA GLY A 55 -9.75 14.29 -16.18
C GLY A 55 -8.37 14.89 -16.49
N GLU A 56 -7.42 14.79 -15.57
CA GLU A 56 -6.02 15.22 -15.73
C GLU A 56 -5.17 14.17 -16.49
N GLY A 57 -5.76 13.05 -16.90
CA GLY A 57 -5.10 12.02 -17.72
C GLY A 57 -4.36 10.94 -16.92
N TYR A 58 -4.71 10.76 -15.65
CA TYR A 58 -4.37 9.55 -14.89
C TYR A 58 -5.36 8.44 -15.19
N THR A 59 -4.92 7.19 -15.14
CA THR A 59 -5.80 6.04 -15.35
C THR A 59 -6.15 5.35 -14.03
N PRO A 60 -7.20 4.50 -13.99
CA PRO A 60 -7.48 3.67 -12.82
C PRO A 60 -6.29 2.82 -12.37
N GLU A 61 -5.45 2.37 -13.31
CA GLU A 61 -4.19 1.66 -13.06
C GLU A 61 -3.19 2.52 -12.28
N ASP A 62 -2.95 3.76 -12.72
CA ASP A 62 -2.07 4.73 -12.04
C ASP A 62 -2.53 5.01 -10.61
N LEU A 63 -3.84 5.13 -10.42
CA LEU A 63 -4.45 5.34 -9.11
C LEU A 63 -4.29 4.12 -8.19
N CYS A 64 -4.48 2.90 -8.72
CA CYS A 64 -4.26 1.68 -7.96
C CYS A 64 -2.78 1.50 -7.59
N TYR A 65 -1.89 1.82 -8.51
CA TYR A 65 -0.44 1.84 -8.29
C TYR A 65 -0.07 2.79 -7.16
N SER A 66 -0.47 4.06 -7.28
CA SER A 66 -0.17 5.11 -6.31
C SER A 66 -0.72 4.78 -4.91
N LEU A 67 -1.92 4.18 -4.85
CA LEU A 67 -2.52 3.72 -3.61
C LEU A 67 -1.69 2.62 -2.95
N GLN A 68 -1.30 1.59 -3.71
CA GLN A 68 -0.50 0.49 -3.18
C GLN A 68 0.86 0.98 -2.67
N GLU A 69 1.59 1.75 -3.48
CA GLU A 69 2.90 2.27 -3.08
C GLU A 69 2.81 3.11 -1.80
N THR A 70 1.84 4.02 -1.71
CA THR A 70 1.69 4.89 -0.54
C THR A 70 1.31 4.09 0.70
N VAL A 71 0.29 3.24 0.61
CA VAL A 71 -0.20 2.48 1.77
C VAL A 71 0.82 1.46 2.24
N PHE A 72 1.48 0.74 1.33
CA PHE A 72 2.47 -0.25 1.72
C PHE A 72 3.74 0.38 2.25
N ALA A 73 4.17 1.53 1.72
CA ALA A 73 5.27 2.29 2.33
C ALA A 73 4.95 2.69 3.78
N MET A 74 3.72 3.17 4.05
CA MET A 74 3.29 3.48 5.42
C MET A 74 3.35 2.26 6.34
N LEU A 75 2.90 1.10 5.85
CA LEU A 75 2.96 -0.15 6.63
C LEU A 75 4.41 -0.55 6.90
N VAL A 76 5.25 -0.59 5.87
CA VAL A 76 6.68 -0.95 6.00
C VAL A 76 7.39 -0.01 6.96
N GLU A 77 7.19 1.31 6.87
CA GLU A 77 7.75 2.29 7.80
C GLU A 77 7.36 2.00 9.26
N THR A 78 6.07 1.74 9.51
CA THR A 78 5.61 1.45 10.88
C THR A 78 6.10 0.11 11.39
N THR A 79 6.16 -0.92 10.54
CA THR A 79 6.73 -2.23 10.87
C THR A 79 8.22 -2.11 11.16
N GLU A 80 8.96 -1.35 10.37
CA GLU A 80 10.38 -1.09 10.55
C GLU A 80 10.67 -0.40 11.89
N ARG A 81 9.87 0.62 12.25
CA ARG A 81 9.93 1.28 13.56
C ARG A 81 9.66 0.31 14.70
N ALA A 82 8.63 -0.53 14.56
CA ALA A 82 8.26 -1.51 15.57
C ALA A 82 9.37 -2.57 15.75
N LEU A 83 9.92 -3.09 14.64
CA LEU A 83 11.02 -4.04 14.63
C LEU A 83 12.23 -3.52 15.39
N ALA A 84 12.63 -2.27 15.14
CA ALA A 84 13.71 -1.61 15.85
C ALA A 84 13.40 -1.41 17.34
N HIS A 85 12.16 -1.05 17.67
CA HIS A 85 11.75 -0.78 19.05
C HIS A 85 11.69 -2.03 19.92
N CYS A 86 11.27 -3.18 19.37
CA CYS A 86 11.21 -4.43 20.10
C CYS A 86 12.53 -5.22 20.09
N GLY A 87 13.52 -4.81 19.29
CA GLY A 87 14.80 -5.53 19.14
C GLY A 87 14.64 -6.91 18.47
N SER A 88 13.58 -7.09 17.67
CA SER A 88 13.36 -8.32 16.91
C SER A 88 14.13 -8.28 15.58
N SER A 89 14.43 -9.46 15.05
CA SER A 89 15.02 -9.66 13.73
C SER A 89 14.10 -10.47 12.80
N GLU A 90 12.82 -10.58 13.14
CA GLU A 90 11.84 -11.37 12.40
C GLU A 90 10.55 -10.57 12.19
N VAL A 91 10.01 -10.62 10.97
CA VAL A 91 8.72 -10.05 10.58
C VAL A 91 7.88 -11.17 9.98
N LEU A 92 6.61 -11.26 10.40
CA LEU A 92 5.64 -12.22 9.86
C LEU A 92 4.46 -11.45 9.28
N ILE A 93 4.14 -11.68 8.01
CA ILE A 93 2.95 -11.08 7.38
C ILE A 93 1.77 -12.05 7.50
N VAL A 94 0.69 -11.61 8.14
CA VAL A 94 -0.55 -12.37 8.27
C VAL A 94 -1.76 -11.63 7.69
N GLY A 95 -2.85 -12.36 7.47
CA GLY A 95 -4.12 -11.80 7.01
C GLY A 95 -4.28 -11.77 5.49
N GLY A 96 -5.49 -11.47 5.04
CA GLY A 96 -5.86 -11.58 3.62
C GLY A 96 -5.10 -10.62 2.69
N VAL A 97 -4.66 -9.46 3.18
CA VAL A 97 -3.84 -8.51 2.40
C VAL A 97 -2.38 -9.00 2.28
N GLY A 98 -1.96 -9.91 3.16
CA GLY A 98 -0.62 -10.47 3.15
C GLY A 98 -0.27 -11.28 1.91
N CYS A 99 -1.26 -11.71 1.12
CA CYS A 99 -1.01 -12.38 -0.16
C CYS A 99 -0.61 -11.41 -1.30
N ASN A 100 -0.64 -10.10 -1.05
CA ASN A 100 -0.24 -9.11 -2.05
C ASN A 100 1.27 -9.14 -2.26
N LEU A 101 1.69 -9.47 -3.49
CA LEU A 101 3.11 -9.64 -3.81
C LEU A 101 3.91 -8.34 -3.70
N ARG A 102 3.28 -7.18 -3.91
CA ARG A 102 3.97 -5.89 -3.79
C ARG A 102 4.28 -5.57 -2.33
N LEU A 103 3.34 -5.79 -1.42
CA LEU A 103 3.57 -5.66 0.02
C LEU A 103 4.68 -6.60 0.50
N GLN A 104 4.63 -7.88 0.10
CA GLN A 104 5.65 -8.88 0.45
C GLN A 104 7.04 -8.42 -0.02
N ASN A 105 7.16 -7.96 -1.27
CA ASN A 105 8.42 -7.49 -1.83
C ASN A 105 8.99 -6.26 -1.09
N MET A 106 8.15 -5.27 -0.75
CA MET A 106 8.60 -4.08 -0.02
C MET A 106 9.04 -4.43 1.42
N MET A 107 8.32 -5.35 2.07
CA MET A 107 8.68 -5.81 3.42
C MET A 107 9.96 -6.65 3.40
N GLU A 108 10.15 -7.47 2.38
CA GLU A 108 11.35 -8.30 2.17
C GLU A 108 12.59 -7.42 2.04
N GLN A 109 12.53 -6.38 1.18
CA GLN A 109 13.60 -5.40 1.03
C GLN A 109 13.96 -4.71 2.36
N MET A 110 12.97 -4.24 3.12
CA MET A 110 13.22 -3.63 4.42
C MET A 110 13.86 -4.62 5.40
N CYS A 111 13.42 -5.89 5.41
CA CYS A 111 14.01 -6.91 6.26
C CYS A 111 15.47 -7.19 5.87
N GLU A 112 15.77 -7.33 4.57
CA GLU A 112 17.13 -7.55 4.06
C GLU A 112 18.07 -6.41 4.48
N GLU A 113 17.64 -5.15 4.31
CA GLU A 113 18.42 -3.96 4.70
C GLU A 113 18.73 -3.91 6.21
N ARG A 114 17.87 -4.49 7.04
CA ARG A 114 18.04 -4.58 8.50
C ARG A 114 18.71 -5.86 8.98
N GLY A 115 19.01 -6.81 8.10
CA GLY A 115 19.47 -8.14 8.48
C GLY A 115 18.41 -8.94 9.25
N ALA A 116 17.13 -8.64 9.02
CA ALA A 116 15.98 -9.34 9.56
C ALA A 116 15.44 -10.36 8.55
N LYS A 117 14.59 -11.27 9.02
CA LYS A 117 13.97 -12.32 8.21
C LYS A 117 12.46 -12.11 8.08
N LEU A 118 11.97 -12.17 6.85
CA LEU A 118 10.54 -12.17 6.54
C LEU A 118 9.99 -13.61 6.51
N PHE A 119 8.78 -13.79 7.03
CA PHE A 119 7.99 -15.03 6.99
C PHE A 119 6.58 -14.77 6.45
#